data_AF-A0A840SFQ4-F1
#
_entry.id   AF-A0A840SFQ4-F1
#
_cell.length_a   1.000
_cell.length_b   1.000
_cell.length_c   1.000
_cell.angle_alpha   90.00
_cell.angle_beta   90.00
_cell.angle_gamma   90.00
#
_symmetry.space_group_name_H-M   'P 1'
#
loop_
_entity.id
_entity.type
_entity.pdbx_description
1 polymer ?
#
loop_
_entity_poly.entity_id
_entity_poly.type
_entity_poly.pdbx_seq_one_letter_code
_entity_poly.pdbx_strand_id
1 'polypeptide(L)'
;MKYIFKTAAVCAVAEFLNFLSVFIFYETLHLPLFMDTIFTVAVVFYAGLVPGLIVAAGYNIFDSFIAVLYGYPFSAFTMLFSLCGISIAFITWLFARNKSEFKISPAITFLYLLLIVFITSFCSVFISGIIDYYKYTHFNLPDMVAPVKNFTMSFLSQKFSLFASCILGQVPVSFSDRLITTFAGFGVYKLAVRFFGEINN
;
A
#
# COMPACT_ATOMS: atom_id res chain seq x y z
N MET A 1 -3.75 -7.86 -28.16
CA MET A 1 -3.13 -9.04 -27.51
C MET A 1 -1.76 -8.73 -26.89
N LYS A 2 -0.79 -8.18 -27.63
CA LYS A 2 0.55 -7.82 -27.12
C LYS A 2 0.54 -6.84 -25.93
N TYR A 3 -0.38 -5.86 -25.95
CA TYR A 3 -0.58 -4.89 -24.87
C TYR A 3 -1.05 -5.55 -23.56
N ILE A 4 -2.08 -6.38 -23.65
CA ILE A 4 -2.64 -7.12 -22.50
C ILE A 4 -1.56 -7.99 -21.85
N PHE A 5 -0.76 -8.69 -22.66
CA PHE A 5 0.34 -9.51 -22.15
C PHE A 5 1.41 -8.68 -21.45
N LYS A 6 1.78 -7.52 -22.01
CA LYS A 6 2.74 -6.59 -21.38
C LYS A 6 2.21 -6.07 -20.03
N THR A 7 0.94 -5.65 -19.99
CA THR A 7 0.31 -5.16 -18.75
C THR A 7 0.19 -6.26 -17.70
N ALA A 8 -0.20 -7.48 -18.09
CA ALA A 8 -0.23 -8.62 -17.19
C ALA A 8 1.16 -8.95 -16.60
N ALA A 9 2.20 -8.93 -17.44
CA ALA A 9 3.58 -9.12 -16.98
C ALA A 9 4.01 -8.01 -16.00
N VAL A 10 3.68 -6.76 -16.28
CA VAL A 10 3.94 -5.63 -15.38
C VAL A 10 3.25 -5.83 -14.02
N CYS A 11 1.98 -6.22 -14.01
CA CYS A 11 1.26 -6.50 -12.77
C CYS A 11 1.91 -7.66 -11.99
N ALA A 12 2.24 -8.77 -12.65
CA ALA A 12 2.85 -9.93 -12.01
C ALA A 12 4.22 -9.60 -11.38
N VAL A 13 5.05 -8.83 -12.10
CA VAL A 13 6.36 -8.36 -11.58
C VAL A 13 6.16 -7.38 -10.43
N ALA A 14 5.22 -6.45 -10.54
CA ALA A 14 4.94 -5.49 -9.47
C ALA A 14 4.48 -6.18 -8.18
N GLU A 15 3.61 -7.18 -8.30
CA GLU A 15 3.15 -8.02 -7.20
C GLU A 15 4.33 -8.69 -6.49
N PHE A 16 5.16 -9.42 -7.25
CA PHE A 16 6.34 -10.07 -6.72
C PHE A 16 7.30 -9.10 -6.03
N LEU A 17 7.49 -7.90 -6.60
CA LEU A 17 8.38 -6.89 -6.03
C LEU A 17 7.79 -6.22 -4.77
N ASN A 18 6.46 -6.11 -4.64
CA ASN A 18 5.82 -5.69 -3.40
C ASN A 18 6.07 -6.72 -2.29
N PHE A 19 5.94 -8.03 -2.57
CA PHE A 19 6.32 -9.08 -1.62
C PHE A 19 7.78 -9.00 -1.22
N LEU A 20 8.68 -8.83 -2.19
CA LEU A 20 10.11 -8.70 -1.91
C LEU A 20 10.40 -7.46 -1.05
N SER A 21 9.70 -6.35 -1.30
CA SER A 21 9.79 -5.13 -0.50
C SER A 21 9.41 -5.39 0.96
N VAL A 22 8.27 -6.04 1.20
CA VAL A 22 7.85 -6.43 2.57
C VAL A 22 8.88 -7.35 3.22
N PHE A 23 9.34 -8.38 2.52
CA PHE A 23 10.36 -9.30 3.02
C PHE A 23 11.67 -8.60 3.41
N ILE A 24 12.12 -7.62 2.63
CA ILE A 24 13.35 -6.88 2.94
C ILE A 24 13.12 -5.91 4.11
N PHE A 25 12.11 -5.04 4.02
CA PHE A 25 11.97 -3.94 4.97
C PHE A 25 11.35 -4.39 6.30
N TYR A 26 10.32 -5.23 6.24
CA TYR A 26 9.61 -5.67 7.43
C TYR A 26 10.26 -6.92 8.05
N GLU A 27 10.44 -8.01 7.29
CA GLU A 27 10.98 -9.26 7.86
C GLU A 27 12.49 -9.20 8.14
N THR A 28 13.28 -8.65 7.22
CA THR A 28 14.76 -8.64 7.37
C THR A 28 15.24 -7.45 8.20
N LEU A 29 14.77 -6.24 7.89
CA LEU A 29 15.21 -5.00 8.55
C LEU A 29 14.37 -4.63 9.78
N HIS A 30 13.29 -5.36 10.06
CA HIS A 30 12.42 -5.14 11.23
C HIS A 30 11.87 -3.71 11.31
N LEU A 31 11.67 -3.04 10.16
CA LEU A 31 11.06 -1.73 10.13
C LEU A 31 9.54 -1.88 10.36
N PRO A 32 8.93 -1.08 11.24
CA PRO A 32 7.51 -1.15 11.51
C PRO A 32 6.70 -0.43 10.42
N LEU A 33 6.88 -0.82 9.16
CA LEU A 33 6.23 -0.27 7.97
C LEU A 33 5.82 -1.42 7.04
N PHE A 34 4.76 -1.23 6.24
CA PHE A 34 4.20 -2.29 5.41
C PHE A 34 4.97 -2.47 4.10
N MET A 35 5.31 -1.37 3.42
CA MET A 35 6.12 -1.33 2.20
C MET A 35 5.58 -2.16 1.01
N ASP A 36 4.29 -2.49 1.03
CA ASP A 36 3.59 -3.42 0.14
C ASP A 36 2.97 -2.74 -1.10
N THR A 37 3.20 -1.43 -1.30
CA THR A 37 2.54 -0.67 -2.38
C THR A 37 3.47 0.20 -3.21
N ILE A 38 4.79 0.08 -3.03
CA ILE A 38 5.77 0.81 -3.84
C ILE A 38 5.50 0.57 -5.33
N PHE A 39 5.37 -0.69 -5.71
CA PHE A 39 5.17 -1.07 -7.10
C PHE A 39 3.72 -0.90 -7.54
N THR A 40 2.76 -0.94 -6.61
CA THR A 40 1.37 -0.57 -6.88
C THR A 40 1.27 0.89 -7.34
N VAL A 41 1.89 1.83 -6.61
CA VAL A 41 1.96 3.24 -7.00
C VAL A 41 2.67 3.40 -8.34
N ALA A 42 3.80 2.72 -8.53
CA ALA A 42 4.54 2.77 -9.79
C ALA A 42 3.68 2.32 -10.99
N VAL A 43 2.94 1.22 -10.83
CA VAL A 43 2.02 0.70 -11.85
C VAL A 43 0.88 1.69 -12.14
N VAL A 44 0.34 2.37 -11.12
CA VAL A 44 -0.69 3.40 -11.34
C VAL A 44 -0.18 4.53 -12.22
N PHE A 45 1.03 5.05 -11.96
CA PHE A 45 1.63 6.08 -12.79
C PHE A 45 1.99 5.54 -14.19
N TYR A 46 2.42 4.28 -14.28
CA TYR A 46 2.94 3.70 -15.52
C TYR A 46 1.84 3.24 -16.47
N ALA A 47 0.90 2.43 -15.99
CA ALA A 47 -0.12 1.72 -16.77
C ALA A 47 -1.58 2.13 -16.44
N GLY A 48 -1.79 2.96 -15.40
CA GLY A 48 -3.08 3.53 -15.05
C GLY A 48 -3.84 2.78 -13.95
N LEU A 49 -5.12 3.13 -13.79
CA LEU A 49 -5.95 2.67 -12.66
C LEU A 49 -6.13 1.15 -12.62
N VAL A 50 -6.62 0.55 -13.72
CA VAL A 50 -7.04 -0.86 -13.73
C VAL A 50 -5.86 -1.79 -13.38
N PRO A 51 -4.67 -1.66 -13.99
CA PRO A 51 -3.50 -2.45 -13.58
C PRO A 51 -3.11 -2.21 -12.12
N GLY A 52 -3.17 -0.96 -11.66
CA GLY A 52 -2.88 -0.61 -10.27
C GLY A 52 -3.84 -1.25 -9.27
N LEU A 53 -5.14 -1.30 -9.59
CA LEU A 53 -6.16 -1.97 -8.78
C LEU A 53 -5.95 -3.48 -8.71
N ILE A 54 -5.52 -4.10 -9.81
CA ILE A 54 -5.21 -5.54 -9.84
C ILE A 54 -4.07 -5.85 -8.88
N VAL A 55 -2.97 -5.08 -8.94
CA VAL A 55 -1.82 -5.27 -8.03
C VAL A 55 -2.22 -4.96 -6.58
N ALA A 56 -2.98 -3.89 -6.36
CA ALA A 56 -3.46 -3.52 -5.02
C ALA A 56 -4.33 -4.60 -4.36
N ALA A 57 -5.25 -5.19 -5.11
CA ALA A 57 -6.12 -6.24 -4.62
C ALA A 57 -5.39 -7.59 -4.51
N GLY A 58 -4.46 -7.84 -5.44
CA GLY A 58 -3.67 -9.06 -5.54
C GLY A 58 -2.80 -9.32 -4.32
N TYR A 59 -2.17 -8.29 -3.75
CA TYR A 59 -1.23 -8.44 -2.65
C TYR A 59 -1.79 -9.26 -1.47
N ASN A 60 -2.86 -8.82 -0.80
CA ASN A 60 -3.36 -9.57 0.35
C ASN A 60 -3.97 -10.93 -0.04
N ILE A 61 -4.37 -11.12 -1.31
CA ILE A 61 -4.80 -12.44 -1.81
C ILE A 61 -3.60 -13.38 -1.85
N PHE A 62 -2.52 -12.97 -2.51
CA PHE A 62 -1.29 -13.75 -2.59
C PHE A 62 -0.66 -13.99 -1.22
N ASP A 63 -0.68 -12.99 -0.33
CA ASP A 63 -0.14 -13.10 1.03
C ASP A 63 -0.92 -14.15 1.83
N SER A 64 -2.25 -14.13 1.72
CA SER A 64 -3.11 -15.15 2.32
C SER A 64 -2.87 -16.55 1.76
N PHE A 65 -2.59 -16.68 0.45
CA PHE A 65 -2.22 -17.96 -0.15
C PHE A 65 -0.85 -18.47 0.35
N ILE A 66 0.14 -17.58 0.44
CA ILE A 66 1.47 -17.92 0.96
C ILE A 66 1.37 -18.36 2.42
N ALA A 67 0.60 -17.65 3.24
CA ALA A 67 0.35 -18.02 4.63
C ALA A 67 -0.20 -19.45 4.77
N VAL A 68 -1.13 -19.86 3.88
CA VAL A 68 -1.66 -21.24 3.83
C VAL A 68 -0.56 -22.26 3.50
N LEU A 69 0.35 -21.94 2.58
CA LEU A 69 1.47 -22.82 2.25
C LEU A 69 2.44 -23.03 3.43
N TYR A 70 2.55 -22.03 4.31
CA TYR A 70 3.32 -22.11 5.56
C TYR A 70 2.54 -22.72 6.74
N GLY A 71 1.31 -23.21 6.51
CA GLY A 71 0.50 -23.89 7.53
C GLY A 71 -0.35 -22.96 8.39
N TYR A 72 -0.46 -21.68 8.05
CA TYR A 72 -1.39 -20.76 8.70
C TYR A 72 -2.79 -20.84 8.07
N PRO A 73 -3.87 -20.63 8.84
CA PRO A 73 -5.22 -20.65 8.28
C PRO A 73 -5.42 -19.49 7.30
N PHE A 74 -6.16 -19.75 6.22
CA PHE A 74 -6.60 -18.69 5.31
C PHE A 74 -7.46 -17.69 6.08
N SER A 75 -7.02 -16.43 6.13
CA SER A 75 -7.71 -15.36 6.83
C SER A 75 -8.46 -14.49 5.83
N ALA A 76 -9.74 -14.80 5.63
CA ALA A 76 -10.64 -13.92 4.87
C ALA A 76 -10.70 -12.50 5.45
N PHE A 77 -10.43 -12.35 6.75
CA PHE A 77 -10.34 -11.05 7.41
C PHE A 77 -9.12 -10.25 6.96
N THR A 78 -7.97 -10.90 6.72
CA THR A 78 -6.76 -10.24 6.21
C THR A 78 -6.99 -9.63 4.83
N MET A 79 -7.84 -10.24 4.01
CA MET A 79 -8.20 -9.68 2.70
C MET A 79 -8.89 -8.31 2.78
N LEU A 80 -9.48 -7.93 3.92
CA LEU A 80 -10.08 -6.60 4.08
C LEU A 80 -9.02 -5.49 4.00
N PHE A 81 -7.75 -5.78 4.32
CA PHE A 81 -6.66 -4.81 4.16
C PHE A 81 -6.35 -4.49 2.69
N SER A 82 -6.85 -5.28 1.72
CA SER A 82 -6.80 -4.88 0.29
C SER A 82 -7.56 -3.59 0.03
N LEU A 83 -8.53 -3.21 0.88
CA LEU A 83 -9.21 -1.92 0.77
C LEU A 83 -8.24 -0.74 0.91
N CYS A 84 -7.18 -0.89 1.73
CA CYS A 84 -6.14 0.12 1.86
C CYS A 84 -5.40 0.29 0.54
N GLY A 85 -4.86 -0.79 -0.01
CA GLY A 85 -4.17 -0.79 -1.31
C GLY A 85 -5.05 -0.25 -2.45
N ILE A 86 -6.32 -0.66 -2.49
CA ILE A 86 -7.29 -0.20 -3.50
C ILE A 86 -7.52 1.31 -3.38
N SER A 87 -7.70 1.82 -2.16
CA SER A 87 -7.86 3.25 -1.92
C SER A 87 -6.62 4.04 -2.35
N ILE A 88 -5.42 3.52 -2.06
CA ILE A 88 -4.14 4.10 -2.47
C ILE A 88 -4.05 4.17 -3.99
N ALA A 89 -4.35 3.07 -4.69
CA ALA A 89 -4.29 3.02 -6.14
C ALA A 89 -5.28 4.00 -6.79
N PHE A 90 -6.51 4.07 -6.25
CA PHE A 90 -7.55 4.97 -6.75
C PHE A 90 -7.18 6.44 -6.55
N ILE A 91 -6.77 6.84 -5.34
CA ILE A 91 -6.39 8.22 -5.02
C ILE A 91 -5.15 8.62 -5.82
N THR A 92 -4.12 7.76 -5.88
CA THR A 92 -2.92 8.01 -6.68
C THR A 92 -3.31 8.27 -8.14
N TRP A 93 -4.20 7.45 -8.70
CA TRP A 93 -4.66 7.62 -10.08
C TRP A 93 -5.41 8.93 -10.29
N LEU A 94 -6.27 9.35 -9.36
CA LEU A 94 -7.03 10.60 -9.47
C LEU A 94 -6.12 11.81 -9.71
N PHE A 95 -4.96 11.84 -9.06
CA PHE A 95 -3.94 12.88 -9.25
C PHE A 95 -3.00 12.56 -10.42
N ALA A 96 -2.59 11.31 -10.60
CA ALA A 96 -1.64 10.89 -11.63
C ALA A 96 -2.20 10.90 -13.06
N ARG A 97 -3.53 10.91 -13.24
CA ARG A 97 -4.17 10.84 -14.57
C ARG A 97 -3.75 11.97 -15.51
N ASN A 98 -3.49 13.17 -14.97
CA ASN A 98 -2.97 14.29 -15.76
C ASN A 98 -1.45 14.39 -15.65
N LYS A 99 -0.74 13.48 -16.35
CA LYS A 99 0.74 13.39 -16.30
C LYS A 99 1.46 14.68 -16.69
N SER A 100 0.79 15.62 -17.38
CA SER A 100 1.37 16.92 -17.75
C SER A 100 1.69 17.79 -16.54
N GLU A 101 0.90 17.68 -15.45
CA GLU A 101 1.08 18.46 -14.21
C GLU A 101 2.41 18.13 -13.53
N PHE A 102 2.83 16.86 -13.60
CA PHE A 102 4.11 16.36 -13.08
C PHE A 102 5.32 16.72 -13.96
N LYS A 103 5.10 17.38 -15.10
CA LYS A 103 6.16 17.85 -16.01
C LYS A 103 6.40 19.37 -15.89
N ILE A 104 5.57 20.10 -15.12
CA ILE A 104 5.67 21.57 -14.99
C ILE A 104 6.94 21.97 -14.23
N SER A 105 7.14 21.44 -13.03
CA SER A 105 8.37 21.68 -12.24
C SER A 105 8.58 20.58 -11.20
N PRO A 106 9.82 20.37 -10.72
CA PRO A 106 10.10 19.45 -9.62
C PRO A 106 9.35 19.82 -8.33
N ALA A 107 9.20 21.12 -8.04
CA ALA A 107 8.48 21.59 -6.86
C ALA A 107 6.97 21.26 -6.93
N ILE A 108 6.35 21.45 -8.10
CA ILE A 108 4.94 21.09 -8.31
C ILE A 108 4.77 19.57 -8.18
N THR A 109 5.65 18.79 -8.80
CA THR A 109 5.66 17.32 -8.66
C THR A 109 5.72 16.90 -7.20
N PHE A 110 6.63 17.50 -6.43
CA PHE A 110 6.76 17.25 -5.00
C PHE A 110 5.47 17.55 -4.23
N LEU A 111 4.81 18.68 -4.52
CA LEU A 111 3.52 19.04 -3.91
C LEU A 111 2.40 18.05 -4.26
N TYR A 112 2.32 17.58 -5.51
CA TYR A 112 1.34 16.56 -5.89
C TYR A 112 1.61 15.23 -5.19
N LEU A 113 2.86 14.81 -5.08
CA LEU A 113 3.22 13.59 -4.35
C LEU A 113 2.88 13.73 -2.86
N LEU A 114 3.16 14.88 -2.24
CA LEU A 114 2.75 15.15 -0.86
C LEU A 114 1.23 15.11 -0.71
N LEU A 115 0.47 15.70 -1.64
CA LEU A 115 -0.99 15.66 -1.60
C LEU A 115 -1.52 14.23 -1.68
N ILE A 116 -0.95 13.40 -2.56
CA ILE A 116 -1.26 11.97 -2.63
C ILE A 116 -0.95 11.31 -1.28
N VAL A 117 0.23 11.56 -0.69
CA VAL A 117 0.61 11.02 0.62
C VAL A 117 -0.39 11.39 1.70
N PHE A 118 -0.77 12.67 1.82
CA PHE A 118 -1.71 13.11 2.86
C PHE A 118 -3.09 12.46 2.70
N ILE A 119 -3.66 12.46 1.50
CA ILE A 119 -5.01 11.94 1.26
C ILE A 119 -5.02 10.41 1.41
N THR A 120 -4.03 9.70 0.84
CA THR A 120 -3.94 8.25 0.99
C THR A 120 -3.68 7.83 2.43
N SER A 121 -2.87 8.58 3.19
CA SER A 121 -2.64 8.33 4.62
C SER A 121 -3.94 8.53 5.41
N PHE A 122 -4.66 9.62 5.17
CA PHE A 122 -5.94 9.88 5.81
C PHE A 122 -6.92 8.72 5.58
N CYS A 123 -7.12 8.30 4.33
CA CYS A 123 -8.00 7.17 4.02
C CYS A 123 -7.52 5.86 4.66
N SER A 124 -6.22 5.56 4.59
CA SER A 124 -5.64 4.32 5.13
C SER A 124 -5.76 4.25 6.66
N VAL A 125 -5.60 5.37 7.36
CA VAL A 125 -5.78 5.46 8.82
C VAL A 125 -7.19 5.05 9.23
N PHE A 126 -8.21 5.57 8.53
CA PHE A 126 -9.60 5.21 8.83
C PHE A 126 -9.94 3.79 8.42
N ILE A 127 -9.58 3.37 7.21
CA ILE A 127 -9.88 2.02 6.71
C ILE A 127 -9.21 0.98 7.63
N SER A 128 -7.89 1.09 7.82
CA SER A 128 -7.13 0.13 8.62
C SER A 128 -7.52 0.19 10.10
N GLY A 129 -7.76 1.38 10.65
CA GLY A 129 -8.16 1.51 12.06
C GLY A 129 -9.56 0.95 12.34
N ILE A 130 -10.50 1.06 11.40
CA ILE A 130 -11.81 0.38 11.50
C ILE A 130 -11.63 -1.13 11.42
N ILE A 131 -10.82 -1.62 10.46
CA ILE A 131 -10.53 -3.06 10.32
C ILE A 131 -9.90 -3.59 11.62
N ASP A 132 -8.88 -2.92 12.15
CA ASP A 132 -8.22 -3.29 13.41
C ASP A 132 -9.19 -3.29 14.59
N TYR A 133 -10.08 -2.29 14.68
CA TYR A 133 -11.08 -2.26 15.74
C TYR A 133 -12.00 -3.50 15.69
N TYR A 134 -12.51 -3.86 14.51
CA TYR A 134 -13.31 -5.08 14.34
C TYR A 134 -12.50 -6.34 14.63
N LYS A 135 -11.23 -6.38 14.22
CA LYS A 135 -10.29 -7.46 14.51
C LYS A 135 -10.20 -7.67 16.02
N TYR A 136 -9.79 -6.65 16.76
CA TYR A 136 -9.57 -6.76 18.21
C TYR A 136 -10.85 -6.97 19.02
N THR A 137 -11.99 -6.52 18.51
CA THR A 137 -13.27 -6.68 19.23
C THR A 137 -13.89 -8.06 19.04
N HIS A 138 -13.76 -8.66 17.85
CA HIS A 138 -14.51 -9.87 17.48
C HIS A 138 -13.64 -11.09 17.19
N PHE A 139 -12.35 -10.89 16.91
CA PHE A 139 -11.45 -11.94 16.50
C PHE A 139 -10.22 -12.00 17.43
N ASN A 140 -10.17 -13.02 18.28
CA ASN A 140 -8.96 -13.38 19.04
C ASN A 140 -7.92 -14.04 18.11
N LEU A 141 -7.60 -13.40 16.99
CA LEU A 141 -6.61 -13.90 16.05
C LEU A 141 -5.20 -13.70 16.64
N PRO A 142 -4.34 -14.72 16.63
CA PRO A 142 -2.96 -14.57 17.04
C PRO A 142 -2.31 -13.49 16.16
N ASP A 143 -1.80 -12.46 16.82
CA ASP A 143 -1.17 -11.33 16.16
C ASP A 143 0.11 -11.78 15.47
N MET A 144 0.04 -12.03 14.17
CA MET A 144 1.19 -11.71 13.32
C MET A 144 1.46 -10.22 13.48
N VAL A 145 2.73 -9.88 13.68
CA VAL A 145 3.23 -8.68 14.39
C VAL A 145 2.90 -7.38 13.65
N ALA A 146 1.63 -7.03 13.54
CA ALA A 146 1.18 -5.88 12.76
C ALA A 146 1.98 -4.64 13.23
N PRO A 147 2.65 -3.91 12.32
CA PRO A 147 3.52 -2.79 12.67
C PRO A 147 2.88 -1.75 13.59
N VAL A 148 1.55 -1.67 13.52
CA VAL A 148 0.66 -0.75 14.22
C VAL A 148 0.41 -1.17 15.68
N LYS A 149 0.53 -2.45 16.02
CA LYS A 149 0.13 -3.00 17.33
C LYS A 149 0.82 -2.28 18.50
N ASN A 150 2.13 -2.02 18.39
CA ASN A 150 2.88 -1.34 19.44
C ASN A 150 2.34 0.08 19.70
N PHE A 151 1.97 0.80 18.64
CA PHE A 151 1.35 2.12 18.78
C PHE A 151 -0.05 2.02 19.38
N THR A 152 -0.90 1.10 18.90
CA THR A 152 -2.24 0.88 19.46
C THR A 152 -2.19 0.55 20.95
N MET A 153 -1.31 -0.36 21.37
CA MET A 153 -1.13 -0.72 22.79
C MET A 153 -0.62 0.47 23.63
N SER A 154 0.24 1.31 23.06
CA SER A 154 0.72 2.52 23.72
C SER A 154 -0.43 3.50 24.00
N PHE A 155 -1.34 3.73 23.05
CA PHE A 155 -2.52 4.58 23.29
C PHE A 155 -3.51 3.97 24.27
N LEU A 156 -3.73 2.64 24.22
CA LEU A 156 -4.55 1.92 25.21
C LEU A 156 -3.99 2.09 26.62
N SER A 157 -2.66 2.02 26.80
CA SER A 157 -2.01 2.23 28.10
C SER A 157 -2.24 3.64 28.67
N GLN A 158 -2.47 4.62 27.79
CA GLN A 158 -2.82 5.99 28.15
C GLN A 158 -4.33 6.22 28.35
N LYS A 159 -5.12 5.13 28.46
CA LYS A 159 -6.57 5.14 28.71
C LYS A 159 -7.42 5.70 27.56
N PHE A 160 -6.90 5.72 26.33
CA PHE A 160 -7.75 5.95 25.15
C PHE A 160 -8.69 4.76 24.94
N SER A 161 -9.85 5.00 24.30
CA SER A 161 -10.75 3.92 23.90
C SER A 161 -10.07 3.01 22.86
N LEU A 162 -10.51 1.75 22.75
CA LEU A 162 -9.97 0.81 21.76
C LEU A 162 -10.08 1.35 20.33
N PHE A 163 -11.24 1.89 19.97
CA PHE A 163 -11.47 2.51 18.66
C PHE A 163 -10.50 3.66 18.40
N ALA A 164 -10.37 4.60 19.34
CA ALA A 164 -9.44 5.72 19.20
C ALA A 164 -7.99 5.23 19.10
N SER A 165 -7.61 4.22 19.87
CA SER A 165 -6.26 3.64 19.85
C SER A 165 -5.93 2.95 18.53
N CYS A 166 -6.90 2.28 17.89
CA CYS A 166 -6.73 1.69 16.57
C CYS A 166 -6.52 2.77 15.51
N ILE A 167 -7.29 3.86 15.54
CA ILE A 167 -7.14 4.98 14.60
C ILE A 167 -5.83 5.74 14.82
N LEU A 168 -5.51 6.10 16.07
CA LEU A 168 -4.31 6.87 16.39
C LEU A 168 -3.02 6.08 16.16
N GLY A 169 -3.05 4.76 16.43
CA GLY A 169 -1.91 3.89 16.17
C GLY A 169 -1.53 3.83 14.69
N GLN A 170 -2.51 3.99 13.80
CA GLN A 170 -2.30 3.96 12.36
C GLN A 170 -1.61 5.21 11.82
N VAL A 171 -1.75 6.38 12.48
CA VAL A 171 -1.23 7.66 11.99
C VAL A 171 0.29 7.61 11.72
N PRO A 172 1.16 7.27 12.68
CA PRO A 172 2.60 7.28 12.46
C PRO A 172 3.04 6.27 11.40
N VAL A 173 2.45 5.07 11.42
CA VAL A 173 2.79 3.99 10.48
C VAL A 173 2.32 4.34 9.07
N SER A 174 1.03 4.62 8.90
CA SER A 174 0.44 4.95 7.59
C SER A 174 1.13 6.14 6.97
N PHE A 175 1.35 7.23 7.70
CA PHE A 175 1.97 8.42 7.11
C PHE A 175 3.40 8.18 6.64
N SER A 176 4.23 7.54 7.48
CA SER A 176 5.63 7.23 7.14
C SER A 176 5.72 6.26 5.96
N ASP A 177 4.89 5.23 5.99
CA ASP A 177 4.80 4.22 4.94
C ASP A 177 4.33 4.83 3.61
N ARG A 178 3.28 5.67 3.63
CA ARG A 178 2.78 6.35 2.44
C ARG A 178 3.81 7.32 1.86
N LEU A 179 4.54 8.05 2.71
CA LEU A 179 5.59 8.97 2.28
C LEU A 179 6.66 8.21 1.49
N ILE A 180 7.17 7.11 2.03
CA ILE A 180 8.22 6.32 1.37
C ILE A 180 7.66 5.66 0.10
N THR A 181 6.54 4.96 0.20
CA THR A 181 5.98 4.18 -0.91
C THR A 181 5.55 5.05 -2.09
N THR A 182 4.99 6.24 -1.85
CA THR A 182 4.56 7.15 -2.92
C THR A 182 5.76 7.71 -3.68
N PHE A 183 6.78 8.19 -2.97
CA PHE A 183 7.98 8.75 -3.58
C PHE A 183 8.82 7.68 -4.27
N ALA A 184 9.03 6.53 -3.63
CA ALA A 184 9.72 5.40 -4.22
C ALA A 184 8.97 4.88 -5.46
N GLY A 185 7.65 4.74 -5.39
CA GLY A 185 6.81 4.31 -6.51
C GLY A 185 6.89 5.28 -7.70
N PHE A 186 6.86 6.59 -7.45
CA PHE A 186 7.09 7.59 -8.49
C PHE A 186 8.50 7.51 -9.10
N GLY A 187 9.53 7.28 -8.27
CA GLY A 187 10.90 7.05 -8.72
C GLY A 187 11.02 5.81 -9.63
N VAL A 188 10.44 4.69 -9.22
CA VAL A 188 10.36 3.45 -10.01
C VAL A 188 9.65 3.69 -11.33
N TYR A 189 8.53 4.43 -11.33
CA TYR A 189 7.84 4.83 -12.55
C TYR A 189 8.77 5.61 -13.51
N LYS A 190 9.51 6.60 -13.02
CA LYS A 190 10.45 7.38 -13.85
C LYS A 190 11.55 6.50 -14.45
N LEU A 191 12.07 5.54 -13.69
CA LEU A 191 13.01 4.54 -14.19
C LEU A 191 12.38 3.64 -15.25
N ALA A 192 11.16 3.15 -15.02
CA ALA A 192 10.44 2.30 -15.96
C ALA A 192 10.20 3.01 -17.29
N VAL A 193 9.78 4.28 -17.27
CA VAL A 193 9.63 5.10 -18.49
C VAL A 193 10.96 5.29 -19.21
N ARG A 194 12.06 5.51 -18.47
CA ARG A 194 13.40 5.69 -19.05
C ARG A 194 13.89 4.44 -19.79
N PHE A 195 13.65 3.24 -19.25
CA PHE A 195 14.15 1.99 -19.83
C PHE A 195 13.18 1.32 -20.81
N PHE A 196 11.88 1.45 -20.60
CA PHE A 196 10.85 0.69 -21.33
C PHE A 196 9.87 1.57 -22.13
N GLY A 197 10.02 2.90 -22.07
CA GLY A 197 9.09 3.87 -22.66
C GLY A 197 7.77 3.97 -21.90
N GLU A 198 6.93 4.95 -22.24
CA GLU A 198 5.57 5.04 -21.70
C GLU A 198 4.67 3.91 -22.28
N ILE A 199 3.83 3.30 -21.45
CA ILE A 199 2.72 2.49 -21.93
C ILE A 199 1.61 3.46 -22.30
N ASN A 200 1.56 3.85 -23.57
CA ASN A 200 0.45 4.65 -24.08
C ASN A 200 -0.82 3.79 -24.05
N ASN A 201 -1.80 4.22 -23.25
CA ASN A 201 -3.21 3.87 -23.45
C ASN A 201 -3.76 4.73 -24.59
#